data_AF-A0AAJ8MEU8-F1
#
_entry.id   AF-A0AAJ8MEU8-F1
#
_cell.length_a   1.000
_cell.length_b   1.000
_cell.length_c   1.000
_cell.angle_alpha   90.00
_cell.angle_beta   90.00
_cell.angle_gamma   90.00
#
_symmetry.space_group_name_H-M   'P 1'
#
loop_
_entity.id
_entity.type
_entity.pdbx_description
1 polymer ?
#
loop_
_entity_poly.entity_id
_entity_poly.type
_entity_poly.pdbx_seq_one_letter_code
_entity_poly.pdbx_strand_id
1 'polypeptide(L)'
;MGAWQSLEDWVDRGKEGDWSPSHPSDAQRESMMFLAGSFLFILIFWQGKFPYWFSVENRSWKTIPIPLLAPFKLLTVLYHELGHAVVGMLTIWYKELRYGIPRGGERGRIELIMIDKYEGGLTKFGGDTEPNYALTLPAGYVGSCLIGCWFLLTGFDAKWSKFGAITLFLLTSFAILVCFFVKAKSGLVNNWHYLLSNIYRWTMCNADKADRSMRRHHYRRERRNERARYKHNHEDGPTEIDLHASQDLIIGCSLLVGTLLCLAWIWDDSMWLRFIMLFMGLLSALYAVWDIVLDGIKYAKVAKSDVTYMAEEHNRRVKNHNKLSPERRQKRQRSIRFLVLAYFVFRKTKVEQAVESRDFLPAKFHYGPSDLTYDAKYAAGTFADGMSNLVGNGAY
;
A
#
# COMPACT_ATOMS: atom_id res chain seq x y z
N MET A 1 5.91 40.36 -7.90
CA MET A 1 6.97 39.35 -8.01
C MET A 1 6.46 38.29 -8.97
N GLY A 2 7.02 38.22 -10.19
CA GLY A 2 6.42 37.51 -11.31
C GLY A 2 6.42 35.99 -11.14
N ALA A 3 5.32 35.35 -11.53
CA ALA A 3 5.13 33.88 -11.55
C ALA A 3 6.04 33.12 -12.53
N TRP A 4 7.08 33.80 -13.04
CA TRP A 4 8.04 33.32 -14.04
C TRP A 4 9.50 33.41 -13.56
N GLN A 5 9.77 33.53 -12.25
CA GLN A 5 11.01 32.95 -11.73
C GLN A 5 10.87 31.45 -11.96
N SER A 6 11.52 30.98 -13.01
CA SER A 6 11.18 29.73 -13.67
C SER A 6 11.41 28.56 -12.71
N LEU A 7 10.66 27.48 -12.89
CA LEU A 7 10.85 26.25 -12.14
C LEU A 7 12.32 25.77 -12.22
N GLU A 8 12.94 26.05 -13.37
CA GLU A 8 14.37 25.86 -13.66
C GLU A 8 15.25 26.75 -12.77
N ASP A 9 14.95 28.05 -12.64
CA ASP A 9 15.64 28.94 -11.69
C ASP A 9 15.48 28.47 -10.23
N TRP A 10 14.36 27.83 -9.88
CA TRP A 10 14.20 27.24 -8.55
C TRP A 10 15.04 25.98 -8.36
N VAL A 11 15.15 25.11 -9.36
CA VAL A 11 16.04 23.94 -9.29
C VAL A 11 17.49 24.43 -9.23
N ASP A 12 17.90 25.32 -10.13
CA ASP A 12 19.27 25.82 -10.27
C ASP A 12 19.75 26.67 -9.09
N ARG A 13 18.84 27.28 -8.32
CA ARG A 13 19.19 28.00 -7.09
C ARG A 13 19.88 27.10 -6.06
N GLY A 14 19.71 25.77 -6.09
CA GLY A 14 20.38 24.86 -5.15
C GLY A 14 21.87 24.62 -5.45
N LYS A 15 22.38 25.09 -6.60
CA LYS A 15 23.78 24.91 -7.03
C LYS A 15 24.78 25.63 -6.13
N GLU A 16 24.37 26.73 -5.51
CA GLU A 16 25.23 27.62 -4.74
C GLU A 16 24.68 27.84 -3.32
N GLY A 17 25.54 27.66 -2.31
CA GLY A 17 25.22 27.91 -0.89
C GLY A 17 25.28 26.65 0.00
N ASP A 18 25.41 26.87 1.31
CA ASP A 18 25.38 25.79 2.30
C ASP A 18 23.99 25.15 2.38
N TRP A 19 23.95 23.83 2.56
CA TRP A 19 22.71 23.09 2.69
C TRP A 19 21.89 23.58 3.90
N SER A 20 20.61 23.90 3.68
CA SER A 20 19.65 24.21 4.76
C SER A 20 18.26 23.67 4.43
N PRO A 21 17.36 23.48 5.42
CA PRO A 21 15.97 23.05 5.15
C PRO A 21 15.19 24.00 4.22
N SER A 22 15.56 25.28 4.19
CA SER A 22 15.04 26.30 3.27
C SER A 22 15.78 26.35 1.93
N HIS A 23 16.94 25.70 1.83
CA HIS A 23 17.80 25.65 0.64
C HIS A 23 18.29 24.21 0.37
N PRO A 24 17.38 23.31 -0.07
CA PRO A 24 17.75 21.94 -0.41
C PRO A 24 18.66 21.90 -1.64
N SER A 25 19.46 20.84 -1.77
CA SER A 25 20.34 20.64 -2.93
C SER A 25 19.54 20.38 -4.22
N ASP A 26 20.16 20.56 -5.39
CA ASP A 26 19.51 20.36 -6.69
C ASP A 26 18.86 18.98 -6.81
N ALA A 27 19.59 17.93 -6.43
CA ALA A 27 19.10 16.56 -6.44
C ALA A 27 17.87 16.36 -5.55
N GLN A 28 17.81 17.06 -4.40
CA GLN A 28 16.65 17.03 -3.50
C GLN A 28 15.46 17.77 -4.12
N ARG A 29 15.68 18.93 -4.75
CA ARG A 29 14.65 19.71 -5.45
C ARG A 29 14.03 18.94 -6.60
N GLU A 30 14.86 18.31 -7.44
CA GLU A 30 14.42 17.42 -8.52
C GLU A 30 13.58 16.27 -7.98
N SER A 31 14.03 15.62 -6.90
CA SER A 31 13.31 14.51 -6.28
C SER A 31 11.97 14.96 -5.70
N MET A 32 11.90 16.14 -5.06
CA MET A 32 10.66 16.72 -4.55
C MET A 32 9.67 17.04 -5.66
N MET A 33 10.13 17.67 -6.76
CA MET A 33 9.30 17.96 -7.91
C MET A 33 8.80 16.68 -8.58
N PHE A 34 9.67 15.69 -8.72
CA PHE A 34 9.29 14.39 -9.26
C PHE A 34 8.26 13.68 -8.38
N LEU A 35 8.41 13.71 -7.06
CA LEU A 35 7.44 13.13 -6.12
C LEU A 35 6.10 13.87 -6.19
N ALA A 36 6.09 15.20 -6.26
CA ALA A 36 4.86 15.99 -6.40
C ALA A 36 4.14 15.69 -7.73
N GLY A 37 4.89 15.64 -8.84
CA GLY A 37 4.36 15.26 -10.15
C GLY A 37 3.84 13.83 -10.16
N SER A 38 4.58 12.90 -9.56
CA SER A 38 4.20 11.49 -9.43
C SER A 38 2.95 11.33 -8.57
N PHE A 39 2.81 12.09 -7.48
CA PHE A 39 1.61 12.09 -6.64
C PHE A 39 0.37 12.48 -7.44
N LEU A 40 0.43 13.58 -8.20
CA LEU A 40 -0.66 14.02 -9.07
C LEU A 40 -0.96 13.00 -10.17
N PHE A 41 0.09 12.45 -10.80
CA PHE A 41 -0.04 11.41 -11.82
C PHE A 41 -0.75 10.18 -11.26
N ILE A 42 -0.35 9.71 -10.07
CA ILE A 42 -0.96 8.57 -9.41
C ILE A 42 -2.43 8.84 -9.14
N LEU A 43 -2.79 10.02 -8.60
CA LEU A 43 -4.19 10.37 -8.33
C LEU A 43 -5.06 10.40 -9.60
N ILE A 44 -4.55 10.99 -10.69
CA ILE A 44 -5.28 11.09 -11.96
C ILE A 44 -5.49 9.70 -12.57
N PHE A 45 -4.44 8.88 -12.61
CA PHE A 45 -4.48 7.58 -13.29
C PHE A 45 -4.86 6.41 -12.40
N TRP A 46 -5.13 6.63 -11.10
CA TRP A 46 -5.40 5.58 -10.10
C TRP A 46 -6.50 4.61 -10.50
N GLN A 47 -7.60 5.16 -11.04
CA GLN A 47 -8.77 4.41 -11.48
C GLN A 47 -8.54 3.72 -12.84
N GLY A 48 -7.55 4.18 -13.62
CA GLY A 48 -7.27 3.68 -14.97
C GLY A 48 -8.42 3.83 -15.95
N LYS A 49 -9.39 4.71 -15.65
CA LYS A 49 -10.60 4.99 -16.44
C LYS A 49 -10.71 6.51 -16.57
N PHE A 50 -10.57 7.00 -17.80
CA PHE A 50 -10.67 8.43 -18.07
C PHE A 50 -12.08 8.77 -18.53
N PRO A 51 -12.84 9.59 -17.79
CA PRO A 51 -14.15 10.04 -18.24
C PRO A 51 -13.97 10.95 -19.47
N TYR A 52 -14.68 10.66 -20.56
CA TYR A 52 -14.62 11.51 -21.76
C TYR A 52 -15.97 12.11 -22.12
N TRP A 53 -17.07 11.47 -21.72
CA TRP A 53 -18.42 11.94 -22.03
C TRP A 53 -19.38 11.61 -20.90
N PHE A 54 -20.21 12.58 -20.51
CA PHE A 54 -21.29 12.34 -19.57
C PHE A 54 -22.57 11.98 -20.33
N SER A 55 -23.06 10.75 -20.13
CA SER A 55 -24.35 10.34 -20.70
C SER A 55 -25.47 10.84 -19.79
N VAL A 56 -26.26 11.81 -20.26
CA VAL A 56 -27.40 12.36 -19.51
C VAL A 56 -28.50 11.31 -19.30
N GLU A 57 -28.71 10.43 -20.29
CA GLU A 57 -29.75 9.39 -20.29
C GLU A 57 -29.53 8.34 -19.19
N ASN A 58 -28.31 7.81 -19.07
CA ASN A 58 -27.96 6.80 -18.06
C ASN A 58 -27.39 7.41 -16.77
N ARG A 59 -27.33 8.74 -16.67
CA ARG A 59 -26.66 9.50 -15.59
C ARG A 59 -25.28 8.93 -15.23
N SER A 60 -24.51 8.54 -16.25
CA SER A 60 -23.24 7.84 -16.07
C SER A 60 -22.15 8.39 -16.99
N TRP A 61 -20.92 8.40 -16.48
CA TRP A 61 -19.75 8.77 -17.27
C TRP A 61 -19.35 7.62 -18.18
N LYS A 62 -19.25 7.87 -19.48
CA LYS A 62 -18.55 6.98 -20.41
C LYS A 62 -17.05 7.17 -20.18
N THR A 63 -16.35 6.06 -19.96
CA THR A 63 -14.93 6.05 -19.62
C THR A 63 -14.11 5.26 -20.63
N ILE A 64 -12.93 5.75 -20.97
CA ILE A 64 -11.93 5.00 -21.75
C ILE A 64 -10.95 4.35 -20.77
N PRO A 65 -10.70 3.03 -20.87
CA PRO A 65 -9.73 2.36 -20.01
C PRO A 65 -8.30 2.67 -20.47
N ILE A 66 -7.55 3.44 -19.69
CA ILE A 66 -6.12 3.73 -19.92
C ILE A 66 -5.33 3.27 -18.69
N PRO A 67 -4.99 1.96 -18.60
CA PRO A 67 -4.43 1.37 -17.39
C PRO A 67 -2.90 1.55 -17.30
N LEU A 68 -2.39 2.78 -17.42
CA LEU A 68 -0.94 3.06 -17.39
C LEU A 68 -0.27 2.61 -16.09
N LEU A 69 -0.95 2.79 -14.95
CA LEU A 69 -0.46 2.38 -13.63
C LEU A 69 -0.63 0.90 -13.34
N ALA A 70 -1.37 0.15 -14.16
CA ALA A 70 -1.74 -1.23 -13.84
C ALA A 70 -0.56 -2.16 -13.52
N PRO A 71 0.56 -2.19 -14.27
CA PRO A 71 1.65 -3.12 -13.95
C PRO A 71 2.28 -2.81 -12.58
N PHE A 72 2.48 -1.53 -12.26
CA PHE A 72 3.04 -1.11 -10.98
C PHE A 72 2.04 -1.30 -9.84
N LYS A 73 0.78 -0.92 -10.04
CA LYS A 73 -0.30 -1.07 -9.06
C LYS A 73 -0.52 -2.53 -8.69
N LEU A 74 -0.56 -3.43 -9.68
CA LEU A 74 -0.75 -4.87 -9.43
C LEU A 74 0.39 -5.47 -8.61
N LEU A 75 1.64 -5.03 -8.84
CA LEU A 75 2.78 -5.45 -8.02
C LEU A 75 2.71 -4.90 -6.60
N THR A 76 2.31 -3.64 -6.43
CA THR A 76 2.13 -3.05 -5.11
C THR A 76 1.04 -3.78 -4.30
N VAL A 77 -0.11 -4.08 -4.92
CA VAL A 77 -1.17 -4.89 -4.30
C VAL A 77 -0.64 -6.29 -3.97
N LEU A 78 0.10 -6.93 -4.88
CA LEU A 78 0.72 -8.23 -4.63
C LEU A 78 1.62 -8.23 -3.40
N TYR A 79 2.45 -7.20 -3.21
CA TYR A 79 3.31 -7.11 -2.03
C TYR A 79 2.54 -6.90 -0.74
N HIS A 80 1.43 -6.17 -0.80
CA HIS A 80 0.52 -6.01 0.33
C HIS A 80 -0.09 -7.37 0.73
N GLU A 81 -0.66 -8.10 -0.23
CA GLU A 81 -1.23 -9.44 -0.01
C GLU A 81 -0.20 -10.45 0.49
N LEU A 82 1.02 -10.36 -0.04
CA LEU A 82 2.13 -11.18 0.42
C LEU A 82 2.47 -10.93 1.89
N GLY A 83 2.30 -9.68 2.37
CA GLY A 83 2.44 -9.33 3.79
C GLY A 83 1.47 -10.10 4.68
N HIS A 84 0.18 -10.15 4.30
CA HIS A 84 -0.80 -10.98 4.98
C HIS A 84 -0.41 -12.46 4.90
N ALA A 85 -0.06 -12.96 3.72
CA ALA A 85 0.29 -14.36 3.50
C ALA A 85 1.47 -14.82 4.37
N VAL A 86 2.55 -14.03 4.44
CA VAL A 86 3.75 -14.35 5.22
C VAL A 86 3.44 -14.37 6.71
N VAL A 87 2.84 -13.32 7.26
CA VAL A 87 2.54 -13.26 8.70
C VAL A 87 1.49 -14.31 9.08
N GLY A 88 0.48 -14.51 8.23
CA GLY A 88 -0.53 -15.55 8.39
C GLY A 88 0.11 -16.93 8.52
N MET A 89 0.97 -17.32 7.58
CA MET A 89 1.66 -18.61 7.61
C MET A 89 2.61 -18.76 8.80
N LEU A 90 3.37 -17.72 9.14
CA LEU A 90 4.23 -17.74 10.33
C LEU A 90 3.42 -17.97 11.61
N THR A 91 2.25 -17.35 11.72
CA THR A 91 1.37 -17.54 12.90
C THR A 91 0.74 -18.92 12.95
N ILE A 92 0.39 -19.49 11.78
CA ILE A 92 -0.08 -20.89 11.66
C ILE A 92 1.03 -21.83 12.10
N TRP A 93 2.23 -21.73 11.52
CA TRP A 93 3.36 -22.59 11.85
C TRP A 93 3.74 -22.50 13.32
N TYR A 94 3.73 -21.30 13.90
CA TYR A 94 3.96 -21.11 15.32
C TYR A 94 2.93 -21.85 16.18
N LYS A 95 1.64 -21.80 15.82
CA LYS A 95 0.58 -22.54 16.53
C LYS A 95 0.71 -24.04 16.35
N GLU A 96 0.96 -24.52 15.14
CA GLU A 96 1.17 -25.94 14.85
C GLU A 96 2.36 -26.49 15.62
N LEU A 97 3.45 -25.73 15.71
CA LEU A 97 4.64 -26.10 16.48
C LEU A 97 4.37 -26.14 17.99
N ARG A 98 3.54 -25.22 18.51
CA ARG A 98 3.30 -25.08 19.95
C ARG A 98 2.18 -25.95 20.51
N TYR A 99 1.11 -26.14 19.74
CA TYR A 99 -0.12 -26.81 20.17
C TYR A 99 -0.41 -28.11 19.41
N GLY A 100 0.39 -28.43 18.39
CA GLY A 100 0.13 -29.55 17.49
C GLY A 100 -0.99 -29.26 16.51
N ILE A 101 -1.12 -30.14 15.51
CA ILE A 101 -2.25 -30.12 14.57
C ILE A 101 -3.44 -30.82 15.26
N PRO A 102 -4.68 -30.28 15.17
CA PRO A 102 -5.87 -30.97 15.66
C PRO A 102 -5.94 -32.41 15.12
N ARG A 103 -6.31 -33.39 15.96
CA ARG A 103 -6.35 -34.81 15.56
C ARG A 103 -7.30 -35.00 14.36
N GLY A 104 -6.74 -35.48 13.24
CA GLY A 104 -7.48 -35.69 11.99
C GLY A 104 -7.71 -34.41 11.17
N GLY A 105 -7.14 -33.28 11.57
CA GLY A 105 -7.30 -32.00 10.89
C GLY A 105 -6.26 -31.75 9.78
N GLU A 106 -6.62 -30.90 8.84
CA GLU A 106 -5.73 -30.45 7.77
C GLU A 106 -4.80 -29.33 8.23
N ARG A 107 -3.55 -29.37 7.76
CA ARG A 107 -2.54 -28.33 7.99
C ARG A 107 -3.01 -26.98 7.44
N GLY A 108 -2.77 -25.91 8.20
CA GLY A 108 -3.10 -24.56 7.76
C GLY A 108 -2.28 -24.17 6.54
N ARG A 109 -2.95 -23.66 5.49
CA ARG A 109 -2.32 -23.29 4.22
C ARG A 109 -2.99 -22.05 3.62
N ILE A 110 -2.29 -21.36 2.74
CA ILE A 110 -2.90 -20.33 1.91
C ILE A 110 -3.74 -21.04 0.84
N GLU A 111 -5.06 -20.80 0.84
CA GLU A 111 -5.96 -21.35 -0.17
C GLU A 111 -5.84 -20.59 -1.49
N LEU A 112 -5.86 -19.26 -1.40
CA LEU A 112 -5.79 -18.38 -2.55
C LEU A 112 -5.23 -17.02 -2.17
N ILE A 113 -4.53 -16.42 -3.11
CA ILE A 113 -4.20 -15.00 -3.12
C ILE A 113 -4.84 -14.47 -4.40
N MET A 114 -5.74 -13.51 -4.25
CA MET A 114 -6.46 -12.87 -5.33
C MET A 114 -6.04 -11.42 -5.41
N ILE A 115 -5.86 -10.92 -6.62
CA ILE A 115 -5.53 -9.52 -6.87
C ILE A 115 -6.49 -9.02 -7.94
N ASP A 116 -7.23 -7.99 -7.61
CA ASP A 116 -8.09 -7.24 -8.51
C ASP A 116 -7.37 -5.95 -8.93
N LYS A 117 -7.46 -5.64 -10.23
CA LYS A 117 -6.94 -4.41 -10.81
C LYS A 117 -7.67 -3.16 -10.29
N TYR A 118 -8.94 -3.28 -9.95
CA TYR A 118 -9.81 -2.15 -9.63
C TYR A 118 -10.11 -2.00 -8.14
N GLU A 119 -10.25 -3.10 -7.41
CA GLU A 119 -10.77 -3.07 -6.04
C GLU A 119 -9.71 -3.32 -4.95
N GLY A 120 -8.65 -4.10 -5.20
CA GLY A 120 -7.63 -4.42 -4.19
C GLY A 120 -7.15 -5.87 -4.29
N GLY A 121 -6.79 -6.49 -3.18
CA GLY A 121 -6.44 -7.91 -3.10
C GLY A 121 -7.25 -8.66 -2.03
N LEU A 122 -7.12 -9.98 -2.00
CA LEU A 122 -7.66 -10.83 -0.94
C LEU A 122 -6.79 -12.06 -0.74
N THR A 123 -6.34 -12.25 0.50
CA THR A 123 -5.62 -13.45 0.92
C THR A 123 -6.51 -14.34 1.78
N LYS A 124 -6.81 -15.55 1.30
CA LYS A 124 -7.61 -16.53 2.03
C LYS A 124 -6.75 -17.67 2.57
N PHE A 125 -6.91 -17.96 3.84
CA PHE A 125 -6.33 -19.12 4.51
C PHE A 125 -7.36 -20.25 4.62
N GLY A 126 -6.88 -21.49 4.60
CA GLY A 126 -7.70 -22.69 4.83
C GLY A 126 -6.95 -23.75 5.61
N GLY A 127 -7.62 -24.87 5.86
CA GLY A 127 -7.22 -25.86 6.86
C GLY A 127 -7.83 -25.55 8.23
N ASP A 128 -7.62 -26.44 9.20
CA ASP A 128 -8.27 -26.36 10.51
C ASP A 128 -7.51 -25.45 11.49
N THR A 129 -6.25 -25.16 11.20
CA THR A 129 -5.44 -24.22 11.99
C THR A 129 -5.54 -22.81 11.41
N GLU A 130 -6.39 -21.98 12.02
CA GLU A 130 -6.54 -20.58 11.61
C GLU A 130 -5.33 -19.70 12.00
N PRO A 131 -4.97 -18.71 11.17
CA PRO A 131 -3.92 -17.74 11.51
C PRO A 131 -4.32 -16.85 12.68
N ASN A 132 -3.35 -16.11 13.22
CA ASN A 132 -3.65 -15.06 14.19
C ASN A 132 -4.08 -13.79 13.44
N TYR A 133 -5.39 -13.62 13.26
CA TYR A 133 -5.96 -12.49 12.51
C TYR A 133 -5.55 -11.10 13.04
N ALA A 134 -5.30 -10.94 14.34
CA ALA A 134 -4.85 -9.65 14.86
C ALA A 134 -3.42 -9.26 14.46
N LEU A 135 -2.59 -10.22 14.06
CA LEU A 135 -1.27 -9.95 13.49
C LEU A 135 -1.32 -9.98 11.96
N THR A 136 -2.13 -10.86 11.41
CA THR A 136 -2.22 -11.10 9.97
C THR A 136 -2.88 -9.92 9.24
N LEU A 137 -3.96 -9.37 9.78
CA LEU A 137 -4.68 -8.24 9.15
C LEU A 137 -3.86 -6.95 9.12
N PRO A 138 -3.18 -6.49 10.18
CA PRO A 138 -2.31 -5.31 10.05
C PRO A 138 -1.04 -5.57 9.22
N ALA A 139 -0.67 -6.83 8.94
CA ALA A 139 0.57 -7.16 8.27
C ALA A 139 0.68 -6.64 6.83
N GLY A 140 -0.42 -6.66 6.06
CA GLY A 140 -0.41 -6.13 4.70
C GLY A 140 -0.16 -4.62 4.67
N TYR A 141 -0.87 -3.85 5.50
CA TYR A 141 -0.66 -2.41 5.64
C TYR A 141 0.75 -2.07 6.15
N VAL A 142 1.22 -2.74 7.20
CA VAL A 142 2.56 -2.49 7.74
C VAL A 142 3.64 -2.88 6.74
N GLY A 143 3.50 -4.03 6.07
CA GLY A 143 4.44 -4.51 5.07
C GLY A 143 4.55 -3.57 3.87
N SER A 144 3.43 -3.15 3.30
CA SER A 144 3.40 -2.23 2.17
C SER A 144 3.93 -0.84 2.51
N CYS A 145 3.67 -0.33 3.72
CA CYS A 145 4.28 0.91 4.22
C CYS A 145 5.80 0.78 4.39
N LEU A 146 6.30 -0.30 5.00
CA LEU A 146 7.73 -0.51 5.20
C LEU A 146 8.48 -0.64 3.86
N ILE A 147 7.92 -1.39 2.92
CA ILE A 147 8.46 -1.53 1.56
C ILE A 147 8.44 -0.17 0.84
N GLY A 148 7.35 0.60 0.97
CA GLY A 148 7.24 1.94 0.41
C GLY A 148 8.30 2.89 0.96
N CYS A 149 8.47 2.94 2.29
CA CYS A 149 9.50 3.72 2.96
C CYS A 149 10.90 3.31 2.52
N TRP A 150 11.18 2.00 2.39
CA TRP A 150 12.47 1.50 1.91
C TRP A 150 12.79 2.01 0.50
N PHE A 151 11.82 1.97 -0.42
CA PHE A 151 12.03 2.48 -1.78
C PHE A 151 12.14 4.01 -1.85
N LEU A 152 11.41 4.75 -1.01
CA LEU A 152 11.58 6.20 -0.90
C LEU A 152 12.99 6.56 -0.40
N LEU A 153 13.46 5.89 0.66
CA LEU A 153 14.79 6.15 1.24
C LEU A 153 15.91 5.80 0.28
N THR A 154 15.81 4.64 -0.39
CA THR A 154 16.81 4.23 -1.38
C THR A 154 16.77 5.07 -2.65
N GLY A 155 15.62 5.70 -2.96
CA GLY A 155 15.41 6.56 -4.11
C GLY A 155 15.98 7.96 -4.03
N PHE A 156 16.65 8.39 -2.95
CA PHE A 156 17.27 9.73 -2.91
C PHE A 156 18.67 9.80 -3.53
N ASP A 157 19.31 8.66 -3.74
CA ASP A 157 20.69 8.57 -4.22
C ASP A 157 20.81 7.43 -5.24
N ALA A 158 21.55 7.63 -6.33
CA ALA A 158 21.75 6.63 -7.38
C ALA A 158 22.41 5.33 -6.87
N LYS A 159 23.37 5.44 -5.93
CA LYS A 159 24.03 4.27 -5.32
C LYS A 159 23.04 3.48 -4.45
N TRP A 160 22.26 4.16 -3.64
CA TRP A 160 21.23 3.52 -2.80
C TRP A 160 20.09 2.94 -3.64
N SER A 161 19.76 3.57 -4.77
CA SER A 161 18.74 3.11 -5.70
C SER A 161 19.08 1.75 -6.33
N LYS A 162 20.37 1.44 -6.50
CA LYS A 162 20.83 0.11 -6.92
C LYS A 162 20.44 -0.97 -5.91
N PHE A 163 20.61 -0.71 -4.61
CA PHE A 163 20.15 -1.63 -3.56
C PHE A 163 18.62 -1.73 -3.50
N GLY A 164 17.92 -0.61 -3.70
CA GLY A 164 16.47 -0.57 -3.84
C GLY A 164 15.98 -1.46 -4.99
N ALA A 165 16.60 -1.34 -6.16
CA ALA A 165 16.25 -2.14 -7.34
C ALA A 165 16.55 -3.63 -7.15
N ILE A 166 17.68 -3.99 -6.53
CA ILE A 166 17.96 -5.39 -6.17
C ILE A 166 16.89 -5.91 -5.22
N THR A 167 16.48 -5.12 -4.22
CA THR A 167 15.41 -5.50 -3.29
C THR A 167 14.09 -5.72 -4.03
N LEU A 168 13.74 -4.84 -4.97
CA LEU A 168 12.54 -4.98 -5.80
C LEU A 168 12.61 -6.23 -6.69
N PHE A 169 13.78 -6.55 -7.26
CA PHE A 169 13.98 -7.75 -8.07
C PHE A 169 13.87 -9.05 -7.24
N LEU A 170 14.41 -9.05 -6.02
CA LEU A 170 14.28 -10.19 -5.10
C LEU A 170 12.83 -10.34 -4.62
N LEU A 171 12.16 -9.24 -4.29
CA LEU A 171 10.78 -9.24 -3.84
C LEU A 171 9.82 -9.72 -4.94
N THR A 172 9.98 -9.23 -6.18
CA THR A 172 9.23 -9.72 -7.35
C THR A 172 9.48 -11.21 -7.58
N SER A 173 10.74 -11.64 -7.58
CA SER A 173 11.10 -13.05 -7.79
C SER A 173 10.49 -13.96 -6.72
N PHE A 174 10.55 -13.54 -5.46
CA PHE A 174 9.93 -14.25 -4.35
C PHE A 174 8.40 -14.29 -4.47
N ALA A 175 7.77 -13.17 -4.82
CA ALA A 175 6.33 -13.10 -5.02
C ALA A 175 5.85 -14.03 -6.15
N ILE A 176 6.59 -14.08 -7.27
CA ILE A 176 6.32 -15.02 -8.39
C ILE A 176 6.46 -16.47 -7.92
N LEU A 177 7.51 -16.78 -7.16
CA LEU A 177 7.72 -18.13 -6.61
C LEU A 177 6.58 -18.54 -5.69
N VAL A 178 6.14 -17.66 -4.78
CA VAL A 178 4.98 -17.91 -3.91
C VAL A 178 3.71 -18.12 -4.75
N CYS A 179 3.48 -17.28 -5.76
CA CYS A 179 2.34 -17.43 -6.66
C CYS A 179 2.38 -18.73 -7.48
N PHE A 180 3.56 -19.30 -7.73
CA PHE A 180 3.71 -20.59 -8.40
C PHE A 180 3.30 -21.76 -7.49
N PHE A 181 3.59 -21.69 -6.19
CA PHE A 181 3.24 -22.73 -5.22
C PHE A 181 1.80 -22.63 -4.69
N VAL A 182 1.28 -21.42 -4.53
CA VAL A 182 -0.15 -21.20 -4.32
C VAL A 182 -0.84 -21.59 -5.63
N LYS A 183 -1.99 -22.28 -5.60
CA LYS A 183 -2.72 -22.71 -6.81
C LYS A 183 -3.27 -21.50 -7.61
N ALA A 184 -2.40 -20.64 -8.12
CA ALA A 184 -2.76 -19.55 -8.99
C ALA A 184 -3.26 -20.14 -10.31
N LYS A 185 -4.41 -19.66 -10.77
CA LYS A 185 -4.99 -20.12 -12.03
C LYS A 185 -4.30 -19.37 -13.17
N SER A 186 -3.72 -20.09 -14.12
CA SER A 186 -3.23 -19.49 -15.38
C SER A 186 -4.42 -18.98 -16.19
N GLY A 187 -4.40 -17.70 -16.51
CA GLY A 187 -5.41 -17.01 -17.31
C GLY A 187 -5.31 -17.43 -18.76
N LEU A 188 -4.09 -17.65 -19.26
CA LEU A 188 -3.82 -18.20 -20.59
C LEU A 188 -4.42 -19.58 -20.75
N VAL A 189 -4.22 -20.49 -19.79
CA VAL A 189 -4.83 -21.83 -19.82
C VAL A 189 -6.36 -21.74 -19.79
N ASN A 190 -6.89 -20.82 -18.99
CA ASN A 190 -8.34 -20.64 -18.83
C ASN A 190 -9.01 -20.04 -20.07
N ASN A 191 -8.32 -19.15 -20.78
CA ASN A 191 -8.80 -18.47 -21.98
C ASN A 191 -8.19 -19.03 -23.27
N TRP A 192 -7.48 -20.17 -23.20
CA TRP A 192 -6.80 -20.79 -24.34
C TRP A 192 -7.73 -21.01 -25.53
N HIS A 193 -8.94 -21.52 -25.28
CA HIS A 193 -9.93 -21.76 -26.33
C HIS A 193 -10.52 -20.48 -26.93
N TYR A 194 -10.55 -19.39 -26.15
CA TYR A 194 -10.94 -18.07 -26.63
C TYR A 194 -9.83 -17.43 -27.48
N LEU A 195 -8.57 -17.59 -27.07
CA LEU A 195 -7.42 -17.17 -27.88
C LEU A 195 -7.36 -17.97 -29.19
N LEU A 196 -7.54 -19.30 -29.13
CA LEU A 196 -7.61 -20.15 -30.32
C LEU A 196 -8.75 -19.76 -31.24
N SER A 197 -9.93 -19.41 -30.71
CA SER A 197 -11.07 -19.01 -31.56
C SER A 197 -10.74 -17.75 -32.35
N ASN A 198 -10.09 -16.76 -31.72
CA ASN A 198 -9.61 -15.56 -32.40
C ASN A 198 -8.51 -15.88 -33.43
N ILE A 199 -7.56 -16.75 -33.11
CA ILE A 199 -6.52 -17.20 -34.06
C ILE A 199 -7.17 -17.89 -35.26
N TYR A 200 -8.08 -18.84 -35.06
CA TYR A 200 -8.76 -19.52 -36.17
C TYR A 200 -9.56 -18.56 -37.03
N ARG A 201 -10.23 -17.56 -36.42
CA ARG A 201 -11.06 -16.59 -37.13
C ARG A 201 -10.21 -15.60 -37.94
N TRP A 202 -9.16 -15.02 -37.35
CA TRP A 202 -8.39 -13.92 -37.96
C TRP A 202 -7.15 -14.36 -38.72
N THR A 203 -6.44 -15.41 -38.27
CA THR A 203 -5.19 -15.85 -38.92
C THR A 203 -5.41 -17.00 -39.89
N MET A 204 -6.30 -17.95 -39.56
CA MET A 204 -6.57 -19.12 -40.40
C MET A 204 -7.87 -19.03 -41.21
N CYS A 205 -8.60 -17.92 -41.09
CA CYS A 205 -9.87 -17.65 -41.77
C CYS A 205 -10.88 -18.83 -41.72
N ASN A 206 -10.91 -19.58 -40.61
CA ASN A 206 -11.73 -20.78 -40.46
C ASN A 206 -12.81 -20.56 -39.39
N ALA A 207 -13.99 -20.12 -39.84
CA ALA A 207 -15.13 -19.83 -38.97
C ALA A 207 -15.62 -21.06 -38.20
N ASP A 208 -15.71 -22.24 -38.83
CA ASP A 208 -16.22 -23.45 -38.19
C ASP A 208 -15.34 -23.95 -37.03
N LYS A 209 -14.01 -23.85 -37.16
CA LYS A 209 -13.09 -24.19 -36.07
C LYS A 209 -13.09 -23.13 -34.98
N ALA A 210 -13.24 -21.85 -35.34
CA ALA A 210 -13.36 -20.76 -34.38
C ALA A 210 -14.59 -20.95 -33.49
N ASP A 211 -15.76 -21.20 -34.08
CA ASP A 211 -17.01 -21.33 -33.35
C ASP A 211 -17.03 -22.58 -32.45
N ARG A 212 -16.44 -23.71 -32.91
CA ARG A 212 -16.23 -24.89 -32.06
C ARG A 212 -15.36 -24.60 -30.85
N SER A 213 -14.28 -23.83 -31.03
CA SER A 213 -13.38 -23.44 -29.94
C SER A 213 -14.08 -22.47 -28.97
N MET A 214 -14.88 -21.54 -29.49
CA MET A 214 -15.68 -20.62 -28.68
C MET A 214 -16.72 -21.37 -27.84
N ARG A 215 -17.44 -22.33 -28.42
CA ARG A 215 -18.38 -23.19 -27.66
C ARG A 215 -17.69 -23.95 -26.52
N ARG A 216 -16.48 -24.47 -26.76
CA ARG A 216 -15.68 -25.13 -25.71
C ARG A 216 -15.26 -24.15 -24.60
N HIS A 217 -14.96 -22.90 -24.94
CA HIS A 217 -14.67 -21.85 -23.95
C HIS A 217 -15.89 -21.57 -23.07
N HIS A 218 -17.06 -21.33 -23.66
CA HIS A 218 -18.31 -21.11 -22.91
C HIS A 218 -18.65 -22.28 -22.00
N TYR A 219 -18.65 -23.51 -22.52
CA TYR A 219 -18.92 -24.71 -21.72
C TYR A 219 -17.97 -24.86 -20.53
N ARG A 220 -16.67 -24.61 -20.73
CA ARG A 220 -15.68 -24.66 -19.63
C ARG A 220 -15.91 -23.54 -18.62
N ARG A 221 -16.25 -22.34 -19.06
CA ARG A 221 -16.56 -21.19 -18.20
C ARG A 221 -17.81 -21.46 -17.34
N GLU A 222 -18.89 -21.95 -17.94
CA GLU A 222 -20.11 -22.34 -17.23
C GLU A 222 -19.84 -23.40 -16.16
N ARG A 223 -19.14 -24.48 -16.52
CA ARG A 223 -18.79 -25.55 -15.58
C ARG A 223 -17.92 -25.07 -14.41
N ARG A 224 -17.06 -24.06 -14.62
CA ARG A 224 -16.30 -23.41 -13.54
C ARG A 224 -17.21 -22.59 -12.63
N ASN A 225 -18.14 -21.84 -13.21
CA ASN A 225 -19.09 -21.00 -12.47
C ASN A 225 -20.05 -21.83 -11.61
N GLU A 226 -20.54 -22.96 -12.13
CA GLU A 226 -21.38 -23.89 -11.36
C GLU A 226 -20.65 -24.44 -10.12
N ARG A 227 -19.36 -24.77 -10.25
CA ARG A 227 -18.53 -25.21 -9.12
C ARG A 227 -18.24 -24.10 -8.11
N ALA A 228 -18.32 -22.83 -8.53
CA ALA A 228 -17.97 -21.66 -7.73
C ALA A 228 -19.03 -21.26 -6.70
N ARG A 229 -20.29 -21.72 -6.85
CA ARG A 229 -21.45 -21.28 -6.04
C ARG A 229 -21.62 -19.74 -5.96
N TYR A 230 -21.27 -19.00 -7.01
CA TYR A 230 -21.53 -17.56 -7.08
C TYR A 230 -21.94 -17.14 -8.51
N LYS A 231 -23.10 -16.47 -8.65
CA LYS A 231 -23.64 -15.95 -9.91
C LYS A 231 -23.51 -14.41 -9.84
N HIS A 232 -22.67 -13.81 -10.68
CA HIS A 232 -22.68 -12.36 -10.83
C HIS A 232 -24.03 -11.93 -11.45
N ASN A 233 -24.68 -10.92 -10.87
CA ASN A 233 -25.98 -10.42 -11.34
C ASN A 233 -25.92 -9.62 -12.66
N HIS A 234 -24.74 -9.39 -13.23
CA HIS A 234 -24.59 -8.77 -14.54
C HIS A 234 -24.44 -9.85 -15.62
N GLU A 235 -25.32 -9.83 -16.63
CA GLU A 235 -25.32 -10.77 -17.76
C GLU A 235 -23.97 -10.83 -18.51
N ASP A 236 -23.14 -9.78 -18.43
CA ASP A 236 -21.85 -9.67 -19.14
C ASP A 236 -20.61 -9.51 -18.23
N GLY A 237 -20.75 -9.64 -16.90
CA GLY A 237 -19.62 -9.46 -15.96
C GLY A 237 -18.68 -10.68 -15.89
N PRO A 238 -17.35 -10.49 -15.76
CA PRO A 238 -16.45 -11.60 -15.40
C PRO A 238 -16.87 -12.16 -14.02
N THR A 239 -16.86 -13.49 -13.86
CA THR A 239 -17.15 -14.09 -12.55
C THR A 239 -16.03 -13.79 -11.55
N GLU A 240 -16.26 -13.86 -10.23
CA GLU A 240 -15.20 -13.67 -9.22
C GLU A 240 -13.96 -14.53 -9.50
N ILE A 241 -14.13 -15.74 -10.05
CA ILE A 241 -13.04 -16.62 -10.49
C ILE A 241 -12.23 -16.06 -11.67
N ASP A 242 -12.86 -15.26 -12.53
CA ASP A 242 -12.24 -14.54 -13.65
C ASP A 242 -11.69 -13.15 -13.20
N LEU A 243 -11.99 -12.68 -11.99
CA LEU A 243 -11.39 -11.47 -11.37
C LEU A 243 -10.03 -11.74 -10.72
N HIS A 244 -9.59 -13.00 -10.58
CA HIS A 244 -8.25 -13.28 -10.07
C HIS A 244 -7.22 -12.76 -11.09
N ALA A 245 -6.30 -11.88 -10.68
CA ALA A 245 -5.12 -11.62 -11.49
C ALA A 245 -4.45 -12.96 -11.77
N SER A 246 -4.51 -13.36 -13.04
CA SER A 246 -3.90 -14.61 -13.46
C SER A 246 -2.40 -14.57 -13.18
N GLN A 247 -1.83 -15.72 -12.85
CA GLN A 247 -0.38 -15.86 -12.69
C GLN A 247 0.39 -15.26 -13.88
N ASP A 248 -0.14 -15.45 -15.09
CA ASP A 248 0.45 -14.92 -16.34
C ASP A 248 0.46 -13.38 -16.36
N LEU A 249 -0.57 -12.72 -15.82
CA LEU A 249 -0.62 -11.27 -15.71
C LEU A 249 0.42 -10.76 -14.71
N ILE A 250 0.55 -11.42 -13.56
CA ILE A 250 1.56 -11.08 -12.55
C ILE A 250 2.97 -11.23 -13.11
N ILE A 251 3.25 -12.35 -13.79
CA ILE A 251 4.52 -12.60 -14.46
C ILE A 251 4.75 -11.54 -15.54
N GLY A 252 3.76 -11.24 -16.38
CA GLY A 252 3.86 -10.23 -17.43
C GLY A 252 4.17 -8.83 -16.88
N CYS A 253 3.49 -8.42 -15.82
CA CYS A 253 3.75 -7.14 -15.15
C CYS A 253 5.14 -7.13 -14.50
N SER A 254 5.56 -8.24 -13.88
CA SER A 254 6.87 -8.39 -13.26
C SER A 254 8.00 -8.31 -14.28
N LEU A 255 7.84 -8.95 -15.44
CA LEU A 255 8.79 -8.88 -16.54
C LEU A 255 8.87 -7.46 -17.10
N LEU A 256 7.74 -6.80 -17.32
CA LEU A 256 7.71 -5.41 -17.79
C LEU A 256 8.45 -4.48 -16.83
N VAL A 257 8.13 -4.54 -15.53
CA VAL A 257 8.80 -3.71 -14.52
C VAL A 257 10.28 -4.09 -14.40
N GLY A 258 10.61 -5.37 -14.46
CA GLY A 258 11.99 -5.87 -14.47
C GLY A 258 12.79 -5.34 -15.66
N THR A 259 12.21 -5.33 -16.87
CA THR A 259 12.84 -4.74 -18.06
C THR A 259 13.08 -3.25 -17.87
N LEU A 260 12.09 -2.50 -17.35
CA LEU A 260 12.26 -1.07 -17.06
C LEU A 260 13.39 -0.80 -16.06
N LEU A 261 13.50 -1.63 -15.02
CA LEU A 261 14.59 -1.55 -14.04
C LEU A 261 15.95 -1.83 -14.67
N CYS A 262 16.07 -2.88 -15.49
CA CYS A 262 17.31 -3.20 -16.18
C CYS A 262 17.74 -2.08 -17.13
N LEU A 263 16.80 -1.51 -17.90
CA LEU A 263 17.07 -0.37 -18.77
C LEU A 263 17.54 0.85 -17.97
N ALA A 264 16.82 1.18 -16.89
CA ALA A 264 17.17 2.30 -16.01
C ALA A 264 18.49 2.07 -15.25
N TRP A 265 18.90 0.82 -15.04
CA TRP A 265 20.19 0.50 -14.42
C TRP A 265 21.35 0.79 -15.36
N ILE A 266 21.22 0.43 -16.64
CA ILE A 266 22.28 0.57 -17.65
C ILE A 266 22.39 2.02 -18.14
N TRP A 267 21.28 2.76 -18.14
CA TRP A 267 21.22 4.12 -18.67
C TRP A 267 21.78 5.17 -17.70
N ASP A 268 22.66 6.05 -18.20
CA ASP A 268 23.16 7.27 -17.53
C ASP A 268 23.55 7.06 -16.05
N ASP A 269 24.50 6.15 -15.82
CA ASP A 269 25.02 5.78 -14.49
C ASP A 269 23.96 5.42 -13.44
N SER A 270 22.81 4.91 -13.90
CA SER A 270 21.65 4.54 -13.09
C SER A 270 20.90 5.72 -12.47
N MET A 271 21.02 6.93 -13.05
CA MET A 271 20.29 8.12 -12.58
C MET A 271 18.77 7.90 -12.61
N TRP A 272 18.26 7.22 -13.64
CA TRP A 272 16.83 6.94 -13.79
C TRP A 272 16.28 5.96 -12.74
N LEU A 273 17.15 5.13 -12.18
CA LEU A 273 16.79 4.20 -11.13
C LEU A 273 16.28 4.93 -9.89
N ARG A 274 16.86 6.12 -9.62
CA ARG A 274 16.43 7.04 -8.57
C ARG A 274 14.93 7.35 -8.66
N PHE A 275 14.49 7.78 -9.84
CA PHE A 275 13.11 8.15 -10.08
C PHE A 275 12.17 6.94 -10.05
N ILE A 276 12.58 5.77 -10.54
CA ILE A 276 11.76 4.55 -10.44
C ILE A 276 11.57 4.13 -8.98
N MET A 277 12.61 4.20 -8.14
CA MET A 277 12.50 3.87 -6.71
C MET A 277 11.59 4.86 -5.97
N LEU A 278 11.76 6.17 -6.21
CA LEU A 278 10.87 7.20 -5.66
C LEU A 278 9.42 6.97 -6.07
N PHE A 279 9.18 6.66 -7.34
CA PHE A 279 7.84 6.39 -7.86
C PHE A 279 7.20 5.15 -7.22
N MET A 280 7.94 4.03 -7.18
CA MET A 280 7.46 2.78 -6.56
C MET A 280 7.21 2.94 -5.06
N GLY A 281 8.09 3.66 -4.36
CA GLY A 281 7.94 3.95 -2.94
C GLY A 281 6.70 4.81 -2.66
N LEU A 282 6.51 5.87 -3.44
CA LEU A 282 5.33 6.73 -3.34
C LEU A 282 4.06 5.96 -3.67
N LEU A 283 4.05 5.15 -4.74
CA LEU A 283 2.91 4.33 -5.12
C LEU A 283 2.53 3.34 -4.01
N SER A 284 3.51 2.71 -3.37
CA SER A 284 3.28 1.78 -2.25
C SER A 284 2.71 2.47 -1.02
N ALA A 285 3.25 3.63 -0.65
CA ALA A 285 2.74 4.42 0.47
C ALA A 285 1.31 4.93 0.21
N LEU A 286 1.04 5.44 -0.99
CA LEU A 286 -0.31 5.89 -1.39
C LEU A 286 -1.30 4.73 -1.47
N TYR A 287 -0.85 3.56 -1.92
CA TYR A 287 -1.70 2.37 -1.91
C TYR A 287 -2.13 2.02 -0.49
N ALA A 288 -1.21 1.92 0.47
CA ALA A 288 -1.57 1.60 1.86
C ALA A 288 -2.56 2.61 2.46
N VAL A 289 -2.41 3.91 2.17
CA VAL A 289 -3.36 4.94 2.59
C VAL A 289 -4.72 4.75 1.89
N TRP A 290 -4.72 4.55 0.58
CA TRP A 290 -5.93 4.37 -0.21
C TRP A 290 -6.71 3.12 0.21
N ASP A 291 -6.00 2.04 0.51
CA ASP A 291 -6.54 0.77 0.97
C ASP A 291 -7.25 0.94 2.32
N ILE A 292 -6.61 1.60 3.30
CA ILE A 292 -7.24 1.97 4.58
C ILE A 292 -8.49 2.83 4.37
N VAL A 293 -8.42 3.82 3.46
CA VAL A 293 -9.53 4.74 3.17
C VAL A 293 -10.71 4.00 2.54
N LEU A 294 -10.46 3.16 1.53
CA LEU A 294 -11.51 2.38 0.89
C LEU A 294 -12.12 1.37 1.85
N ASP A 295 -11.30 0.61 2.56
CA ASP A 295 -11.74 -0.42 3.49
C ASP A 295 -12.51 0.17 4.67
N GLY A 296 -12.05 1.29 5.21
CA GLY A 296 -12.62 1.95 6.37
C GLY A 296 -13.87 2.80 6.07
N ILE A 297 -13.94 3.45 4.91
CA ILE A 297 -15.03 4.41 4.60
C ILE A 297 -16.05 3.81 3.63
N LYS A 298 -15.59 3.16 2.56
CA LYS A 298 -16.46 2.69 1.47
C LYS A 298 -17.00 1.29 1.77
N TYR A 299 -16.13 0.37 2.20
CA TYR A 299 -16.48 -1.04 2.39
C TYR A 299 -17.00 -1.38 3.79
N ALA A 300 -16.74 -0.53 4.79
CA ALA A 300 -17.24 -0.70 6.16
C ALA A 300 -18.76 -0.91 6.28
N LYS A 301 -19.55 -0.53 5.27
CA LYS A 301 -21.01 -0.69 5.26
C LYS A 301 -21.52 -1.97 4.57
N VAL A 302 -20.73 -2.61 3.71
CA VAL A 302 -21.27 -3.64 2.77
C VAL A 302 -20.38 -4.87 2.62
N ALA A 303 -19.07 -4.81 2.90
CA ALA A 303 -18.14 -5.89 2.55
C ALA A 303 -17.17 -6.26 3.68
N LYS A 304 -16.73 -7.52 3.64
CA LYS A 304 -15.74 -8.16 4.49
C LYS A 304 -14.30 -7.69 4.15
N SER A 305 -14.04 -6.39 4.25
CA SER A 305 -12.69 -5.80 4.08
C SER A 305 -11.78 -6.12 5.26
N ASP A 306 -10.47 -5.98 5.11
CA ASP A 306 -9.50 -6.31 6.16
C ASP A 306 -9.69 -5.47 7.43
N VAL A 307 -10.05 -4.20 7.28
CA VAL A 307 -10.43 -3.33 8.41
C VAL A 307 -11.68 -3.83 9.13
N THR A 308 -12.70 -4.31 8.39
CA THR A 308 -13.91 -4.86 9.01
C THR A 308 -13.61 -6.17 9.75
N TYR A 309 -12.81 -7.06 9.16
CA TYR A 309 -12.34 -8.27 9.83
C TYR A 309 -11.52 -7.95 11.07
N MET A 310 -10.70 -6.90 11.02
CA MET A 310 -9.89 -6.47 12.16
C MET A 310 -10.78 -5.96 13.29
N ALA A 311 -11.81 -5.17 12.95
CA ALA A 311 -12.81 -4.70 13.90
C ALA A 311 -13.64 -5.86 14.50
N GLU A 312 -14.05 -6.82 13.69
CA GLU A 312 -14.77 -8.02 14.15
C GLU A 312 -13.91 -8.88 15.09
N GLU A 313 -12.66 -9.16 14.73
CA GLU A 313 -11.74 -9.93 15.56
C GLU A 313 -11.41 -9.19 16.86
N HIS A 314 -11.23 -7.87 16.81
CA HIS A 314 -11.07 -7.05 18.00
C HIS A 314 -12.29 -7.16 18.91
N ASN A 315 -13.49 -7.03 18.37
CA ASN A 315 -14.75 -7.14 19.11
C ASN A 315 -14.95 -8.54 19.71
N ARG A 316 -14.59 -9.60 18.97
CA ARG A 316 -14.62 -10.99 19.45
C ARG A 316 -13.68 -11.17 20.64
N ARG A 317 -12.46 -10.67 20.58
CA ARG A 317 -11.49 -10.71 21.69
C ARG A 317 -11.95 -9.92 22.89
N VAL A 318 -12.47 -8.71 22.68
CA VAL A 318 -13.01 -7.89 23.76
C VAL A 318 -14.17 -8.60 24.45
N LYS A 319 -15.08 -9.24 23.72
CA LYS A 319 -16.16 -10.06 24.31
C LYS A 319 -15.61 -11.22 25.13
N ASN A 320 -14.64 -11.97 24.61
CA ASN A 320 -14.03 -13.10 25.33
C ASN A 320 -13.26 -12.66 26.58
N HIS A 321 -12.46 -11.59 26.48
CA HIS A 321 -11.74 -11.00 27.62
C HIS A 321 -12.69 -10.42 28.68
N ASN A 322 -13.79 -9.77 28.25
CA ASN A 322 -14.80 -9.24 29.16
C ASN A 322 -15.59 -10.37 29.86
N LYS A 323 -15.81 -11.51 29.20
CA LYS A 323 -16.37 -12.71 29.84
C LYS A 323 -15.43 -13.31 30.89
N LEU A 324 -14.13 -13.33 30.63
CA LEU A 324 -13.12 -13.89 31.53
C LEU A 324 -12.73 -12.96 32.70
N SER A 325 -12.88 -11.65 32.57
CA SER A 325 -12.46 -10.68 33.59
C SER A 325 -13.29 -9.38 33.54
N PRO A 326 -14.50 -9.35 34.12
CA PRO A 326 -15.38 -8.20 34.05
C PRO A 326 -14.78 -6.92 34.66
N GLU A 327 -13.96 -7.02 35.71
CA GLU A 327 -13.30 -5.88 36.37
C GLU A 327 -12.27 -5.16 35.48
N ARG A 328 -11.61 -5.89 34.57
CA ARG A 328 -10.62 -5.32 33.66
C ARG A 328 -11.25 -4.43 32.59
N ARG A 329 -12.53 -4.62 32.26
CA ARG A 329 -13.29 -3.73 31.36
C ARG A 329 -13.36 -2.31 31.91
N GLN A 330 -13.65 -2.18 33.20
CA GLN A 330 -13.72 -0.89 33.88
C GLN A 330 -12.34 -0.23 33.98
N LYS A 331 -11.29 -1.04 34.25
CA LYS A 331 -9.91 -0.57 34.26
C LYS A 331 -9.45 -0.08 32.87
N ARG A 332 -9.74 -0.81 31.78
CA ARG A 332 -9.38 -0.41 30.41
C ARG A 332 -10.10 0.86 29.96
N GLN A 333 -11.40 0.99 30.26
CA GLN A 333 -12.14 2.24 29.98
C GLN A 333 -11.60 3.43 30.77
N ARG A 334 -11.19 3.22 32.03
CA ARG A 334 -10.47 4.24 32.81
C ARG A 334 -9.12 4.59 32.19
N SER A 335 -8.33 3.62 31.75
CA SER A 335 -7.01 3.85 31.11
C SER A 335 -7.12 4.59 29.78
N ILE A 336 -8.09 4.26 28.92
CA ILE A 336 -8.32 4.98 27.65
C ILE A 336 -8.77 6.42 27.93
N ARG A 337 -9.68 6.63 28.89
CA ARG A 337 -10.05 7.98 29.33
C ARG A 337 -8.86 8.74 29.90
N PHE A 338 -7.98 8.08 30.64
CA PHE A 338 -6.74 8.68 31.16
C PHE A 338 -5.75 9.03 30.04
N LEU A 339 -5.60 8.20 29.00
CA LEU A 339 -4.74 8.48 27.84
C LEU A 339 -5.29 9.60 26.96
N VAL A 340 -6.60 9.65 26.74
CA VAL A 340 -7.25 10.76 26.01
C VAL A 340 -7.15 12.04 26.83
N LEU A 341 -7.39 11.99 28.15
CA LEU A 341 -7.21 13.13 29.03
C LEU A 341 -5.73 13.54 29.10
N ALA A 342 -4.79 12.60 29.14
CA ALA A 342 -3.35 12.86 29.07
C ALA A 342 -2.95 13.49 27.74
N TYR A 343 -3.55 13.09 26.61
CA TYR A 343 -3.37 13.75 25.32
C TYR A 343 -3.88 15.21 25.33
N PHE A 344 -4.99 15.49 26.02
CA PHE A 344 -5.48 16.86 26.21
C PHE A 344 -4.71 17.67 27.29
N VAL A 345 -4.07 17.00 28.25
CA VAL A 345 -3.24 17.60 29.30
C VAL A 345 -1.79 17.80 28.84
N PHE A 346 -1.32 17.01 27.86
CA PHE A 346 -0.04 17.24 27.16
C PHE A 346 -0.16 18.45 26.24
N ARG A 347 -0.06 19.63 26.85
CA ARG A 347 0.01 20.95 26.19
C ARG A 347 1.44 21.44 25.99
N LYS A 348 2.47 20.61 26.21
CA LYS A 348 3.86 21.02 26.03
C LYS A 348 4.09 21.43 24.58
N THR A 349 4.64 22.61 24.40
CA THR A 349 5.00 23.15 23.09
C THR A 349 6.15 22.32 22.48
N LYS A 350 6.32 22.35 21.14
CA LYS A 350 7.40 21.60 20.47
C LYS A 350 8.79 21.92 21.04
N VAL A 351 8.98 23.14 21.56
CA VAL A 351 10.25 23.62 22.14
C VAL A 351 10.53 22.95 23.48
N GLU A 352 9.55 22.85 24.37
CA GLU A 352 9.70 22.20 25.68
C GLU A 352 9.95 20.70 25.55
N GLN A 353 9.33 20.06 24.55
CA GLN A 353 9.57 18.65 24.23
C GLN A 353 10.99 18.42 23.70
N ALA A 354 11.53 19.37 22.91
CA ALA A 354 12.88 19.30 22.38
C ALA A 354 13.95 19.41 23.49
N VAL A 355 13.75 20.32 24.45
CA VAL A 355 14.65 20.49 25.61
C VAL A 355 14.67 19.24 26.50
N GLU A 356 13.50 18.70 26.82
CA GLU A 356 13.38 17.51 27.68
C GLU A 356 13.90 16.23 27.00
N SER A 357 13.79 16.14 25.67
CA SER A 357 14.37 15.03 24.90
C SER A 357 15.90 15.04 24.88
N ARG A 358 16.56 16.22 25.03
CA ARG A 358 18.03 16.34 25.11
C ARG A 358 18.59 15.77 26.41
N ASP A 359 17.85 15.85 27.51
CA ASP A 359 18.25 15.28 28.80
C ASP A 359 17.99 13.76 28.86
N PHE A 360 16.98 13.26 28.15
CA PHE A 360 16.59 11.84 28.18
C PHE A 360 17.41 10.94 27.23
N LEU A 361 17.85 11.46 26.09
CA LEU A 361 18.75 10.77 25.17
C LEU A 361 19.95 11.69 24.87
N PRO A 362 21.14 11.45 25.44
CA PRO A 362 22.33 12.24 25.14
C PRO A 362 22.85 11.85 23.75
N ALA A 363 22.11 12.21 22.70
CA ALA A 363 22.58 12.10 21.34
C ALA A 363 23.57 13.25 21.08
N LYS A 364 24.80 12.91 20.70
CA LYS A 364 25.79 13.87 20.17
C LYS A 364 25.31 14.41 18.81
N PHE A 365 24.31 15.29 18.81
CA PHE A 365 23.97 16.09 17.64
C PHE A 365 24.76 17.40 17.65
N HIS A 366 25.42 17.68 16.53
CA HIS A 366 26.14 18.92 16.26
C HIS A 366 25.14 20.08 16.17
N TYR A 367 25.10 20.93 17.19
CA TYR A 367 24.47 22.25 17.12
C TYR A 367 25.53 23.31 17.39
N GLY A 368 25.54 24.36 16.56
CA GLY A 368 26.51 25.45 16.62
C GLY A 368 26.12 26.55 17.61
N PRO A 369 27.03 27.49 17.95
CA PRO A 369 26.81 28.53 18.96
C PRO A 369 25.62 29.48 18.70
N SER A 370 25.15 29.56 17.46
CA SER A 370 24.02 30.38 17.03
C SER A 370 22.66 29.89 17.52
N ASP A 371 22.51 28.58 17.74
CA ASP A 371 21.22 27.99 18.15
C ASP A 371 20.90 28.28 19.63
N LEU A 372 21.93 28.43 20.46
CA LEU A 372 21.80 28.78 21.88
C LEU A 372 21.25 30.20 22.10
N THR A 373 21.60 31.16 21.23
CA THR A 373 21.18 32.55 21.37
C THR A 373 19.74 32.78 20.87
N TYR A 374 19.31 32.00 19.88
CA TYR A 374 17.94 32.04 19.36
C TYR A 374 16.95 31.44 20.35
N ASP A 375 17.27 30.28 20.93
CA ASP A 375 16.44 29.61 21.94
C ASP A 375 16.37 30.40 23.25
N ALA A 376 17.47 31.04 23.68
CA ALA A 376 17.49 31.88 24.88
C ALA A 376 16.60 33.14 24.72
N LYS A 377 16.59 33.77 23.54
CA LYS A 377 15.70 34.92 23.26
C LYS A 377 14.22 34.52 23.22
N TYR A 378 13.91 33.36 22.65
CA TYR A 378 12.54 32.86 22.57
C TYR A 378 11.99 32.45 23.94
N ALA A 379 12.82 31.80 24.77
CA ALA A 379 12.46 31.48 26.15
C ALA A 379 12.27 32.74 27.02
N ALA A 380 13.11 33.75 26.85
CA ALA A 380 12.99 35.03 27.57
C ALA A 380 11.70 35.79 27.22
N GLY A 381 11.31 35.81 25.93
CA GLY A 381 10.06 36.43 25.49
C GLY A 381 8.82 35.73 26.06
N THR A 382 8.83 34.40 26.08
CA THR A 382 7.72 33.59 26.61
C THR A 382 7.57 33.75 28.14
N PHE A 383 8.69 33.90 28.86
CA PHE A 383 8.69 34.14 30.30
C PHE A 383 8.18 35.55 30.67
N ALA A 384 8.50 36.57 29.86
CA ALA A 384 8.00 37.93 30.03
C ALA A 384 6.48 38.02 29.81
N ASP A 385 5.96 37.36 28.78
CA ASP A 385 4.52 37.28 28.50
C ASP A 385 3.76 36.45 29.54
N GLY A 386 4.38 35.39 30.07
CA GLY A 386 3.80 34.59 31.16
C GLY A 386 3.73 35.38 32.48
N MET A 387 4.76 36.16 32.80
CA MET A 387 4.82 37.01 33.99
C MET A 387 3.86 38.20 33.92
N SER A 388 3.68 38.85 32.76
CA SER A 388 2.73 39.98 32.64
C SER A 388 1.28 39.54 32.86
N ASN A 389 0.92 38.33 32.39
CA ASN A 389 -0.39 37.72 32.61
C ASN A 389 -0.65 37.27 34.05
N LEU A 390 0.41 36.98 34.82
CA LEU A 390 0.32 36.66 36.25
C LEU A 390 0.19 37.91 37.13
N VAL A 391 0.83 39.02 36.75
CA VAL A 391 0.77 40.30 37.50
C VAL A 391 -0.51 41.10 37.17
N GLY A 392 -1.11 40.93 35.99
CA GLY A 392 -2.31 41.66 35.56
C GLY A 392 -3.65 41.21 36.15
N ASN A 393 -3.72 40.07 36.84
CA ASN A 393 -4.97 39.49 37.37
C ASN A 393 -5.12 39.57 38.90
N GLY A 394 -4.34 40.42 39.57
CA GLY A 394 -4.29 40.55 41.04
C GLY A 394 -4.73 41.90 41.61
N ALA A 395 -5.63 42.64 40.95
CA ALA A 395 -6.18 43.90 41.47
C ALA A 395 -7.71 43.91 41.43
N TYR A 396 -8.33 43.37 42.48
CA TYR A 396 -9.65 43.75 43.01
C TYR A 396 -9.60 43.70 44.52
#